data_AF-A0A084IPX6-F1
#
_entry.id   AF-A0A084IPX6-F1
#
_cell.length_a   1.000
_cell.length_b   1.000
_cell.length_c   1.000
_cell.angle_alpha   90.00
_cell.angle_beta   90.00
_cell.angle_gamma   90.00
#
_symmetry.space_group_name_H-M   'P 1'
#
loop_
_entity.id
_entity.type
_entity.pdbx_description
1 polymer ?
#
loop_
_entity_poly.entity_id
_entity_poly.type
_entity_poly.pdbx_seq_one_letter_code
_entity_poly.pdbx_strand_id
1 'polypeptide(L)'
;MNEPVSTARSVLGEPLRGCCSAPITGFYRDGFCHTGPEDAGRHVVCAVMTDAFLAFSASRGNDLSTPRPEFDFPGLDAGDRWCLCAARWVEAFEAGTAPRVVLTATHEAALEIVSLADLKSHAIDLS
;
A
#
# COMPACT_ATOMS: atom_id res chain seq x y z
N MET A 1 5.42 -6.69 24.17
CA MET A 1 4.97 -7.63 23.13
C MET A 1 5.84 -7.36 21.92
N ASN A 2 6.74 -8.26 21.56
CA ASN A 2 7.58 -8.06 20.37
C ASN A 2 6.68 -8.22 19.14
N GLU A 3 6.43 -7.13 18.41
CA GLU A 3 5.88 -7.25 17.06
C GLU A 3 6.84 -8.09 16.22
N PRO A 4 6.32 -8.98 15.35
CA PRO A 4 7.16 -9.73 14.43
C PRO A 4 7.96 -8.74 13.57
N VAL A 5 9.29 -8.83 13.67
CA VAL A 5 10.21 -8.00 12.88
C VAL A 5 10.38 -8.66 11.52
N SER A 6 9.97 -7.98 10.45
CA SER A 6 10.23 -8.45 9.09
C SER A 6 11.72 -8.40 8.76
N THR A 7 12.20 -9.34 7.95
CA THR A 7 13.55 -9.30 7.36
C THR A 7 13.62 -8.39 6.12
N ALA A 8 12.48 -7.99 5.57
CA ALA A 8 12.39 -7.02 4.49
C ALA A 8 12.62 -5.60 4.99
N ARG A 9 12.94 -4.69 4.06
CA ARG A 9 13.21 -3.29 4.37
C ARG A 9 12.12 -2.37 3.83
N SER A 10 11.87 -1.31 4.59
CA SER A 10 11.06 -0.18 4.16
C SER A 10 11.83 0.74 3.22
N VAL A 11 11.15 1.67 2.56
CA VAL A 11 11.75 2.75 1.76
C VAL A 11 12.69 3.67 2.54
N LEU A 12 12.71 3.57 3.87
CA LEU A 12 13.64 4.28 4.76
C LEU A 12 14.91 3.48 5.06
N GLY A 13 15.01 2.23 4.58
CA GLY A 13 16.14 1.32 4.84
C GLY A 13 16.06 0.57 6.17
N GLU A 14 15.03 0.86 6.98
CA GLU A 14 14.73 0.20 8.27
C GLU A 14 13.89 -1.07 8.08
N PRO A 15 13.84 -2.00 9.05
CA PRO A 15 12.97 -3.17 8.99
C PRO A 15 11.51 -2.80 8.68
N LEU A 16 10.89 -3.54 7.76
CA LEU A 16 9.52 -3.29 7.33
C LEU A 16 8.53 -3.53 8.46
N ARG A 17 7.68 -2.54 8.74
CA ARG A 17 6.57 -2.67 9.71
C ARG A 17 5.30 -3.20 9.05
N GLY A 18 4.40 -3.74 9.87
CA GLY A 18 3.08 -4.18 9.43
C GLY A 18 2.26 -3.00 8.90
N CYS A 19 1.58 -3.20 7.77
CA CYS A 19 0.70 -2.20 7.17
C CYS A 19 -0.70 -2.23 7.81
N CYS A 20 -1.35 -3.41 7.79
CA CYS A 20 -2.67 -3.62 8.38
C CYS A 20 -2.95 -5.10 8.64
N SER A 21 -3.63 -5.43 9.74
CA SER A 21 -4.07 -6.81 10.05
C SER A 21 -5.59 -6.97 10.12
N ALA A 22 -6.35 -5.88 10.02
CA ALA A 22 -7.81 -5.86 10.03
C ALA A 22 -8.32 -4.63 9.26
N PRO A 23 -8.59 -4.74 7.95
CA PRO A 23 -8.50 -5.96 7.14
C PRO A 23 -7.05 -6.42 6.89
N ILE A 24 -6.84 -7.74 6.75
CA ILE A 24 -5.49 -8.27 6.47
C ILE A 24 -5.08 -7.93 5.05
N THR A 25 -3.99 -7.17 4.93
CA THR A 25 -3.46 -6.68 3.64
C THR A 25 -2.27 -7.51 3.18
N GLY A 26 -1.65 -7.07 2.08
CA GLY A 26 -0.46 -7.67 1.49
C GLY A 26 -0.81 -8.69 0.43
N PHE A 27 0.08 -8.85 -0.55
CA PHE A 27 -0.08 -9.86 -1.59
C PHE A 27 -0.15 -11.27 -0.98
N TYR A 28 0.70 -11.54 0.01
CA TYR A 28 0.73 -12.82 0.74
C TYR A 28 -0.30 -12.93 1.89
N ARG A 29 -1.14 -11.90 2.09
CA ARG A 29 -2.12 -11.82 3.20
C ARG A 29 -1.47 -12.06 4.57
N ASP A 30 -0.32 -11.46 4.82
CA ASP A 30 0.42 -11.52 6.09
C ASP A 30 0.39 -10.18 6.86
N GLY A 31 -0.30 -9.17 6.31
CA GLY A 31 -0.41 -7.83 6.87
C GLY A 31 0.76 -6.90 6.57
N PHE A 32 1.76 -7.35 5.81
CA PHE A 32 2.90 -6.56 5.37
C PHE A 32 2.83 -6.32 3.86
N CYS A 33 3.45 -5.24 3.38
CA CYS A 33 3.61 -5.01 1.95
C CYS A 33 4.81 -5.78 1.37
N HIS A 34 4.93 -7.05 1.76
CA HIS A 34 5.91 -7.97 1.18
C HIS A 34 5.58 -8.25 -0.28
N THR A 35 6.63 -8.44 -1.08
CA THR A 35 6.56 -8.76 -2.50
C THR A 35 7.53 -9.88 -2.84
N GLY A 36 7.36 -10.48 -4.01
CA GLY A 36 8.27 -11.47 -4.57
C GLY A 36 8.05 -11.68 -6.06
N PRO A 37 8.67 -12.70 -6.67
CA PRO A 37 8.55 -12.95 -8.12
C PRO A 37 7.12 -13.15 -8.61
N GLU A 38 6.23 -13.67 -7.77
CA GLU A 38 4.83 -13.93 -8.10
C GLU A 38 3.94 -12.68 -8.06
N ASP A 39 4.36 -11.64 -7.32
CA ASP A 39 3.64 -10.38 -7.25
C ASP A 39 4.05 -9.44 -8.39
N ALA A 40 3.50 -9.71 -9.57
CA ALA A 40 3.70 -8.85 -10.75
C ALA A 40 3.15 -7.43 -10.56
N GLY A 41 2.15 -7.25 -9.67
CA GLY A 41 1.55 -5.95 -9.37
C GLY A 41 2.41 -5.07 -8.47
N ARG A 42 3.37 -5.66 -7.74
CA ARG A 42 4.21 -4.99 -6.75
C ARG A 42 3.37 -4.24 -5.72
N HIS A 43 2.64 -4.99 -4.89
CA HIS A 43 1.83 -4.47 -3.78
C HIS A 43 2.72 -4.01 -2.62
N VAL A 44 3.54 -2.98 -2.87
CA VAL A 44 4.67 -2.56 -2.02
C VAL A 44 4.44 -1.21 -1.33
N VAL A 45 3.34 -0.50 -1.63
CA VAL A 45 3.04 0.82 -1.04
C VAL A 45 1.94 0.70 0.01
N CYS A 46 2.27 0.92 1.29
CA CYS A 46 1.25 0.95 2.35
C CYS A 46 0.57 2.33 2.37
N ALA A 47 -0.69 2.38 1.93
CA ALA A 47 -1.44 3.62 1.83
C ALA A 47 -2.70 3.61 2.71
N VAL A 48 -3.14 4.79 3.13
CA VAL A 48 -4.42 5.01 3.81
C VAL A 48 -5.47 5.43 2.80
N MET A 49 -6.46 4.58 2.59
CA MET A 49 -7.51 4.79 1.60
C MET A 49 -8.27 6.10 1.87
N THR A 50 -8.71 6.73 0.78
CA THR A 50 -9.58 7.92 0.81
C THR A 50 -10.69 7.71 -0.21
N ASP A 51 -11.85 8.36 0.00
CA ASP A 51 -12.97 8.27 -0.96
C ASP A 51 -12.55 8.70 -2.37
N ALA A 52 -11.72 9.76 -2.46
CA ALA A 52 -11.20 10.26 -3.73
C ALA A 52 -10.32 9.23 -4.45
N PHE A 53 -9.41 8.58 -3.72
CA PHE A 53 -8.58 7.52 -4.28
C PHE A 53 -9.41 6.31 -4.71
N LEU A 54 -10.33 5.84 -3.86
CA LEU A 54 -11.15 4.66 -4.14
C LEU A 54 -12.02 4.87 -5.39
N ALA A 55 -12.68 6.03 -5.51
CA ALA A 55 -13.45 6.39 -6.70
C ALA A 55 -12.57 6.49 -7.95
N PHE A 56 -11.39 7.13 -7.84
CA PHE A 56 -10.44 7.22 -8.94
C PHE A 56 -9.96 5.83 -9.38
N SER A 57 -9.53 4.99 -8.44
CA SER A 57 -9.01 3.65 -8.70
C SER A 57 -10.04 2.78 -9.41
N ALA A 58 -11.30 2.82 -8.94
CA ALA A 58 -12.42 2.14 -9.58
C ALA A 58 -12.63 2.62 -11.03
N SER A 59 -12.56 3.93 -11.30
CA SER A 59 -12.66 4.49 -12.65
C SER A 59 -11.52 4.07 -13.59
N ARG A 60 -10.37 3.64 -13.03
CA ARG A 60 -9.21 3.10 -13.74
C ARG A 60 -9.20 1.56 -13.82
N GLY A 61 -10.34 0.93 -13.50
CA GLY A 61 -10.51 -0.51 -13.54
C GLY A 61 -9.87 -1.26 -12.38
N ASN A 62 -9.54 -0.57 -11.28
CA ASN A 62 -9.02 -1.15 -10.04
C ASN A 62 -10.00 -0.88 -8.90
N ASP A 63 -11.14 -1.56 -8.92
CA ASP A 63 -12.15 -1.41 -7.88
C ASP A 63 -11.72 -2.11 -6.59
N LEU A 64 -11.35 -1.30 -5.60
CA LEU A 64 -10.98 -1.73 -4.26
C LEU A 64 -12.12 -1.55 -3.23
N SER A 65 -13.30 -1.09 -3.65
CA SER A 65 -14.42 -0.86 -2.72
C SER A 65 -15.39 -2.04 -2.71
N THR A 66 -15.60 -2.68 -3.86
CA THR A 66 -16.52 -3.83 -3.96
C THR A 66 -15.90 -5.08 -3.31
N PRO A 67 -16.57 -5.73 -2.34
CA PRO A 67 -16.11 -7.00 -1.77
C PRO A 67 -15.98 -8.10 -2.84
N ARG A 68 -14.92 -8.91 -2.74
CA ARG A 68 -14.67 -10.10 -3.56
C ARG A 68 -14.40 -11.32 -2.66
N PRO A 69 -15.44 -11.97 -2.12
CA PRO A 69 -15.29 -13.13 -1.24
C PRO A 69 -14.48 -14.28 -1.85
N GLU A 70 -14.52 -14.42 -3.17
CA GLU A 70 -13.73 -15.40 -3.92
C GLU A 70 -12.21 -15.20 -3.82
N PHE A 71 -11.75 -14.00 -3.42
CA PHE A 71 -10.35 -13.63 -3.23
C PHE A 71 -10.03 -13.23 -1.78
N ASP A 72 -10.93 -13.55 -0.84
CA ASP A 72 -10.83 -13.12 0.56
C ASP A 72 -10.55 -11.61 0.69
N PHE A 73 -11.27 -10.82 -0.13
CA PHE A 73 -11.14 -9.38 -0.18
C PHE A 73 -12.44 -8.73 0.32
N PRO A 74 -12.41 -8.01 1.46
CA PRO A 74 -13.62 -7.49 2.08
C PRO A 74 -14.20 -6.25 1.38
N GLY A 75 -13.48 -5.65 0.43
CA GLY A 75 -13.71 -4.25 0.04
C GLY A 75 -13.12 -3.31 1.08
N LEU A 76 -12.75 -2.10 0.65
CA LEU A 76 -12.08 -1.11 1.49
C LEU A 76 -12.91 0.15 1.59
N ASP A 77 -12.86 0.76 2.77
CA ASP A 77 -13.44 2.07 3.07
C ASP A 77 -12.33 3.12 3.28
N ALA A 78 -12.71 4.39 3.25
CA ALA A 78 -11.79 5.47 3.61
C ALA A 78 -11.28 5.29 5.06
N GLY A 79 -9.96 5.43 5.25
CA GLY A 79 -9.29 5.19 6.52
C GLY A 79 -8.63 3.81 6.63
N ASP A 80 -9.04 2.83 5.82
CA ASP A 80 -8.37 1.54 5.78
C ASP A 80 -6.93 1.68 5.29
N ARG A 81 -6.05 0.80 5.80
CA ARG A 81 -4.69 0.68 5.31
C ARG A 81 -4.58 -0.51 4.37
N TRP A 82 -3.99 -0.30 3.21
CA TRP A 82 -3.84 -1.35 2.22
C TRP A 82 -2.52 -1.23 1.44
N CYS A 83 -2.01 -2.38 1.01
CA CYS A 83 -0.81 -2.48 0.19
C CYS A 83 -1.21 -2.35 -1.27
N LEU A 84 -0.93 -1.20 -1.85
CA LEU A 84 -1.23 -0.89 -3.25
C LEU A 84 -0.10 -1.31 -4.17
N CYS A 85 -0.46 -1.70 -5.38
CA CYS A 85 0.48 -1.75 -6.51
C CYS A 85 1.17 -0.39 -6.65
N ALA A 86 2.50 -0.35 -6.68
CA ALA A 86 3.24 0.91 -6.79
C ALA A 86 2.81 1.74 -8.01
N ALA A 87 2.59 1.10 -9.16
CA ALA A 87 2.11 1.75 -10.37
C ALA A 87 0.71 2.39 -10.20
N ARG A 88 -0.18 1.78 -9.41
CA ARG A 88 -1.52 2.35 -9.13
C ARG A 88 -1.45 3.54 -8.19
N TRP A 89 -0.49 3.55 -7.27
CA TRP A 89 -0.24 4.73 -6.46
C TRP A 89 0.30 5.89 -7.30
N VAL A 90 1.25 5.63 -8.22
CA VAL A 90 1.78 6.64 -9.16
C VAL A 90 0.68 7.19 -10.06
N GLU A 91 -0.17 6.34 -10.62
CA GLU A 91 -1.31 6.76 -11.45
C GLU A 91 -2.23 7.74 -10.69
N ALA A 92 -2.49 7.47 -9.40
CA ALA A 92 -3.28 8.35 -8.55
C ALA A 92 -2.53 9.65 -8.18
N PHE A 93 -1.21 9.59 -7.99
CA PHE A 93 -0.36 10.74 -7.70
C PHE A 93 -0.36 11.74 -8.86
N GLU A 94 -0.15 11.26 -10.09
CA GLU A 94 -0.21 12.07 -11.30
C GLU A 94 -1.58 12.69 -11.53
N ALA A 95 -2.65 12.00 -11.10
CA ALA A 95 -4.01 12.50 -11.15
C ALA A 95 -4.40 13.41 -9.96
N GLY A 96 -3.51 13.67 -9.01
CA GLY A 96 -3.78 14.50 -7.83
C GLY A 96 -4.72 13.87 -6.80
N THR A 97 -4.87 12.55 -6.81
CA THR A 97 -5.76 11.77 -5.92
C THR A 97 -5.02 10.71 -5.11
N ALA A 98 -3.68 10.75 -5.07
CA ALA A 98 -2.88 9.80 -4.32
C ALA A 98 -3.27 9.77 -2.83
N PRO A 99 -3.49 8.58 -2.26
CA PRO A 99 -3.68 8.43 -0.84
C PRO A 99 -2.37 8.67 -0.09
N ARG A 100 -2.49 9.07 1.18
CA ARG A 100 -1.32 9.23 2.07
C ARG A 100 -0.64 7.89 2.33
N VAL A 101 0.66 7.90 2.58
CA VAL A 101 1.53 6.71 2.67
C VAL A 101 2.13 6.56 4.06
N VAL A 102 2.28 5.32 4.52
CA VAL A 102 3.06 4.96 5.72
C VAL A 102 4.43 4.47 5.26
N LEU A 103 5.46 5.31 5.37
CA LEU A 103 6.80 5.00 4.83
C LEU A 103 7.44 3.80 5.53
N THR A 104 7.28 3.69 6.85
CA THR A 104 7.81 2.58 7.64
C THR A 104 7.19 1.22 7.28
N ALA A 105 6.02 1.20 6.64
CA ALA A 105 5.32 0.00 6.17
C ALA A 105 5.31 -0.13 4.63
N THR A 106 6.00 0.76 3.90
CA THR A 106 6.14 0.73 2.45
C THR A 106 7.48 0.10 2.11
N HIS A 107 7.46 -0.99 1.33
CA HIS A 107 8.63 -1.83 1.02
C HIS A 107 9.60 -1.11 0.08
N GLU A 108 10.91 -1.34 0.25
CA GLU A 108 11.97 -0.64 -0.50
C GLU A 108 11.85 -0.77 -2.03
N ALA A 109 11.37 -1.93 -2.52
CA ALA A 109 11.03 -2.16 -3.92
C ALA A 109 10.05 -1.14 -4.54
N ALA A 110 9.29 -0.38 -3.73
CA ALA A 110 8.54 0.76 -4.24
C ALA A 110 9.43 1.78 -4.97
N LEU A 111 10.68 1.93 -4.52
CA LEU A 111 11.66 2.87 -5.09
C LEU A 111 12.13 2.50 -6.50
N GLU A 112 11.80 1.31 -6.98
CA GLU A 112 12.00 0.92 -8.38
C GLU A 112 11.00 1.61 -9.33
N ILE A 113 9.88 2.13 -8.79
CA ILE A 113 8.75 2.66 -9.58
C ILE A 113 8.40 4.11 -9.17
N VAL A 114 8.52 4.47 -7.89
CA VAL A 114 8.18 5.79 -7.36
C VAL A 114 9.35 6.40 -6.61
N SER A 115 9.57 7.72 -6.73
CA SER A 115 10.66 8.38 -6.02
C SER A 115 10.39 8.46 -4.51
N LEU A 116 11.47 8.39 -3.71
CA LEU A 116 11.34 8.62 -2.26
C LEU A 116 10.78 10.01 -1.95
N ALA A 117 11.07 11.02 -2.77
CA ALA A 117 10.58 12.38 -2.56
C ALA A 117 9.05 12.46 -2.70
N ASP A 118 8.47 11.80 -3.71
CA ASP A 118 7.03 11.77 -3.92
C ASP A 118 6.34 11.03 -2.78
N LEU A 119 6.87 9.88 -2.36
CA LEU A 119 6.36 9.15 -1.18
C LEU A 119 6.41 10.02 0.08
N LYS A 120 7.52 10.72 0.32
CA LYS A 120 7.68 11.62 1.48
C LYS A 120 6.69 12.79 1.46
N SER A 121 6.35 13.32 0.30
CA SER A 121 5.38 14.41 0.17
C SER A 121 3.96 14.01 0.63
N HIS A 122 3.67 12.70 0.67
CA HIS A 122 2.39 12.13 1.09
C HIS A 122 2.49 11.31 2.39
N ALA A 123 3.62 11.37 3.09
CA ALA A 123 3.86 10.59 4.30
C ALA A 123 2.97 11.03 5.48
N ILE A 124 2.53 10.07 6.30
CA ILE A 124 1.85 10.36 7.58
C ILE A 124 2.68 10.04 8.81
N ASP A 125 3.80 9.35 8.63
CA ASP A 125 4.70 8.90 9.70
C ASP A 125 6.07 9.62 9.67
N LEU A 126 6.15 10.74 8.94
CA LEU A 126 7.21 11.72 9.09
C LEU A 126 6.67 12.91 9.88
N SER A 127 7.27 13.17 11.04
CA SER A 127 7.04 14.34 11.89
C SER A 127 8.04 15.44 11.60
#